data_AF-A0A958SLG6-F1
#
_entry.id   AF-A0A958SLG6-F1
#
_cell.length_a   1.000
_cell.length_b   1.000
_cell.length_c   1.000
_cell.angle_alpha   90.00
_cell.angle_beta   90.00
_cell.angle_gamma   90.00
#
_symmetry.space_group_name_H-M   'P 1'
#
loop_
_entity.id
_entity.type
_entity.pdbx_description
1 polymer ?
#
loop_
_entity_poly.entity_id
_entity_poly.type
_entity_poly.pdbx_seq_one_letter_code
_entity_poly.pdbx_strand_id
1 'polypeptide(L)'
;MNLGNPLYNLILFAVFSGLLYFLFRPTKGWFWIVKNNLKTNQKVVTEDILKQLYSSENSGKLMTINDLTLSLKFNNSTIIEILKEMSVTELIELEGDVVKLTPTGREYALKIVRVHRLWEKYLAEKTGFDKTEWHDRAEHMEHRLSHEETNQLAVQLGNPVYDPHGDPIPSHLGHMADVNGVSMASLPVNTVGKIVHIEDEPDVIYKQILAENIHIGSIVRIVESNNQRVVFYAEGEEFRLAPIVASSLTVEILDEPEIVEEDTVRLSSLDENEQAEIIGISKECRGESRRRLLDLGFVKGTPIKIDLVSPLKDPKAYLVKGTTIALREDQASKILIKKHG
;
A
#
# COMPACT_ATOMS: atom_id res chain seq x y z
N MET A 1 2.26 43.96 50.03
CA MET A 1 2.73 44.21 48.65
C MET A 1 3.83 45.26 48.70
N ASN A 2 5.11 44.85 48.69
CA ASN A 2 6.25 45.77 48.67
C ASN A 2 6.54 46.21 47.22
N LEU A 3 5.71 47.10 46.68
CA LEU A 3 5.88 47.68 45.33
C LEU A 3 7.09 48.63 45.23
N GLY A 4 7.74 48.96 46.36
CA GLY A 4 8.83 49.93 46.43
C GLY A 4 10.25 49.36 46.52
N ASN A 5 10.45 48.04 46.50
CA ASN A 5 11.82 47.49 46.51
C ASN A 5 12.35 47.33 45.07
N PRO A 6 13.32 48.14 44.64
CA PRO A 6 13.84 48.12 43.27
C PRO A 6 14.45 46.77 42.88
N LEU A 7 15.02 46.03 43.85
CA LEU A 7 15.57 44.70 43.62
C LEU A 7 14.47 43.68 43.29
N TYR A 8 13.33 43.76 43.97
CA TYR A 8 12.18 42.88 43.69
C TYR A 8 11.61 43.15 42.30
N ASN A 9 11.45 44.42 41.93
CA ASN A 9 10.98 44.81 40.60
C ASN A 9 11.95 44.36 39.49
N LEU A 10 13.26 44.43 39.74
CA LEU A 10 14.29 43.94 38.82
C LEU A 10 14.21 42.42 38.61
N ILE A 11 14.06 41.65 39.70
CA ILE A 11 13.92 40.19 39.62
C ILE A 11 12.63 39.81 38.89
N LEU A 12 11.52 40.47 39.20
CA LEU A 12 10.23 40.23 38.55
C LEU A 12 10.33 40.53 37.04
N PHE A 13 10.98 41.64 36.66
CA PHE A 13 11.24 41.98 35.27
C PHE A 13 12.12 40.94 34.59
N ALA A 14 13.22 40.51 35.21
CA ALA A 14 14.13 39.50 34.66
C ALA A 14 13.43 38.15 34.43
N VAL A 15 12.59 37.71 35.38
CA VAL A 15 11.80 36.47 35.24
C VAL A 15 10.77 36.62 34.13
N PHE A 16 10.05 37.74 34.06
CA PHE A 16 9.06 38.00 33.01
C PHE A 16 9.71 38.08 31.62
N SER A 17 10.82 38.80 31.48
CA SER A 17 11.60 38.85 30.24
C SER A 17 12.17 37.48 29.85
N GLY A 18 12.61 36.68 30.83
CA GLY A 18 13.02 35.30 30.60
C GLY A 18 11.88 34.42 30.08
N LEU A 19 10.69 34.51 30.69
CA LEU A 19 9.49 33.82 30.24
C LEU A 19 9.08 34.24 28.82
N LEU A 20 9.07 35.54 28.53
CA LEU A 20 8.80 36.05 27.17
C LEU A 20 9.82 35.52 26.17
N TYR A 21 11.11 35.48 26.54
CA TYR A 21 12.15 34.90 25.69
C TYR A 21 11.88 33.42 25.41
N PHE A 22 11.53 32.60 26.41
CA PHE A 22 11.20 31.17 26.19
C PHE A 22 9.89 30.97 25.42
N LEU A 23 8.90 31.84 25.62
CA LEU A 23 7.61 31.74 24.93
C LEU A 23 7.72 32.13 23.46
N PHE A 24 8.45 33.20 23.15
CA PHE A 24 8.59 33.77 21.80
C PHE A 24 9.94 33.49 21.14
N ARG A 25 10.78 32.60 21.69
CA ARG A 25 12.05 32.20 21.09
C ARG A 25 11.79 31.77 19.63
N PRO A 26 12.48 32.36 18.64
CA PRO A 26 12.32 31.97 17.25
C PRO A 26 12.56 30.47 17.09
N THR A 27 11.68 29.81 16.33
CA THR A 27 11.68 28.36 15.97
C THR A 27 11.62 27.34 17.11
N LYS A 28 11.91 27.71 18.36
CA LYS A 28 11.92 26.79 19.53
C LYS A 28 11.07 27.26 20.71
N GLY A 29 10.45 28.43 20.61
CA GLY A 29 9.59 28.98 21.66
C GLY A 29 8.22 28.32 21.67
N TRP A 30 7.59 28.23 22.84
CA TRP A 30 6.32 27.54 23.01
C TRP A 30 5.22 28.09 22.08
N PHE A 31 5.18 29.41 21.87
CA PHE A 31 4.26 30.04 20.92
C PHE A 31 4.45 29.53 19.50
N TRP A 32 5.70 29.44 19.02
CA TRP A 32 6.01 28.95 17.68
C TRP A 32 5.70 27.45 17.55
N ILE A 33 5.99 26.65 18.57
CA ILE A 33 5.67 25.22 18.58
C ILE A 33 4.15 25.00 18.47
N VAL A 34 3.36 25.69 19.30
CA VAL A 34 1.89 25.59 19.26
C VAL A 34 1.34 26.08 17.92
N LYS A 35 1.79 27.24 17.44
CA LYS A 35 1.36 27.79 16.15
C LYS A 35 1.72 26.88 14.97
N ASN A 36 2.91 26.30 14.98
CA ASN A 36 3.36 25.41 13.91
C ASN A 36 2.56 24.09 13.93
N ASN A 37 2.31 23.52 15.12
CA ASN A 37 1.47 22.34 15.27
C ASN A 37 0.04 22.57 14.77
N LEU A 38 -0.57 23.72 15.06
CA LEU A 38 -1.90 24.07 14.54
C LEU A 38 -1.92 24.13 13.01
N LYS A 39 -0.94 24.80 12.39
CA LYS A 39 -0.83 24.87 10.93
C LYS A 39 -0.59 23.50 10.28
N THR A 40 0.29 22.68 10.87
CA THR A 40 0.55 21.33 10.39
C THR A 40 -0.71 20.48 10.47
N ASN A 41 -1.51 20.63 11.54
CA ASN A 41 -2.77 19.92 11.68
C ASN A 41 -3.79 20.33 10.61
N GLN A 42 -3.95 21.64 10.34
CA GLN A 42 -4.84 22.11 9.25
C GLN A 42 -4.43 21.54 7.89
N LYS A 43 -3.13 21.58 7.56
CA LYS A 43 -2.61 21.03 6.30
C LYS A 43 -2.99 19.55 6.14
N VAL A 44 -2.76 18.74 7.17
CA VAL A 44 -3.09 17.30 7.15
C VAL A 44 -4.58 17.09 6.89
N VAL A 45 -5.46 17.78 7.63
CA VAL A 45 -6.91 17.63 7.42
C VAL A 45 -7.35 18.07 6.01
N THR A 46 -6.78 19.15 5.46
CA THR A 46 -7.03 19.55 4.07
C THR A 46 -6.62 18.46 3.09
N GLU A 47 -5.41 17.90 3.25
CA GLU A 47 -4.89 16.85 2.37
C GLU A 47 -5.75 15.58 2.45
N ASP A 48 -6.20 15.19 3.65
CA ASP A 48 -7.09 14.03 3.84
C ASP A 48 -8.49 14.24 3.23
N ILE A 49 -9.06 15.44 3.36
CA ILE A 49 -10.32 15.79 2.68
C ILE A 49 -10.14 15.68 1.16
N LEU A 50 -9.07 16.24 0.61
CA LEU A 50 -8.79 16.20 -0.83
C LEU A 50 -8.64 14.75 -1.33
N LYS A 51 -7.89 13.91 -0.60
CA LYS A 51 -7.71 12.48 -0.90
C LYS A 51 -9.05 11.74 -0.89
N GLN A 52 -9.88 11.97 0.14
CA GLN A 52 -11.19 11.33 0.26
C GLN A 52 -12.16 11.75 -0.85
N LEU A 53 -12.21 13.04 -1.20
CA LEU A 53 -13.03 13.54 -2.30
C LEU A 53 -12.60 12.93 -3.64
N TYR A 54 -11.29 12.84 -3.88
CA TYR A 54 -10.74 12.26 -5.11
C TYR A 54 -11.09 10.77 -5.25
N SER A 55 -10.92 9.99 -4.17
CA SER A 55 -11.30 8.56 -4.15
C SER A 55 -12.79 8.35 -4.45
N SER A 56 -13.64 9.19 -3.84
CA SER A 56 -15.09 9.12 -4.06
C SER A 56 -15.50 9.48 -5.48
N GLU A 57 -14.88 10.53 -6.07
CA GLU A 57 -15.11 10.94 -7.45
C GLU A 57 -14.75 9.81 -8.44
N ASN A 58 -13.59 9.16 -8.26
CA ASN A 58 -13.17 8.02 -9.08
C ASN A 58 -14.12 6.83 -8.95
N SER A 59 -14.77 6.67 -7.79
CA SER A 59 -15.80 5.65 -7.56
C SER A 59 -17.18 6.04 -8.09
N GLY A 60 -17.33 7.21 -8.72
CA GLY A 60 -18.61 7.74 -9.21
C GLY A 60 -19.59 8.11 -8.09
N LYS A 61 -19.11 8.33 -6.87
CA LYS A 61 -19.91 8.68 -5.69
C LYS A 61 -19.80 10.18 -5.41
N LEU A 62 -20.91 10.76 -4.97
CA LEU A 62 -20.93 12.13 -4.45
C LEU A 62 -20.66 12.11 -2.94
N MET A 63 -19.86 13.05 -2.46
CA MET A 63 -19.58 13.22 -1.03
C MET A 63 -20.35 14.41 -0.48
N THR A 64 -20.98 14.22 0.68
CA THR A 64 -21.53 15.31 1.48
C THR A 64 -20.61 15.71 2.62
N ILE A 65 -20.86 16.88 3.21
CA ILE A 65 -20.18 17.31 4.44
C ILE A 65 -20.32 16.25 5.54
N ASN A 66 -21.50 15.64 5.68
CA ASN A 66 -21.75 14.60 6.67
C ASN A 66 -20.89 13.36 6.41
N ASP A 67 -20.77 12.92 5.16
CA ASP A 67 -19.93 11.77 4.79
C ASP A 67 -18.46 12.02 5.12
N LEU A 68 -17.96 13.23 4.88
CA LEU A 68 -16.59 13.63 5.26
C LEU A 68 -16.40 13.56 6.78
N THR A 69 -17.37 14.05 7.57
CA THR A 69 -17.27 13.99 9.04
C THR A 69 -17.36 12.58 9.61
N LEU A 70 -18.02 11.65 8.92
CA LEU A 70 -18.12 10.25 9.35
C LEU A 70 -16.91 9.41 8.93
N SER A 71 -16.29 9.73 7.80
CA SER A 71 -15.14 9.00 7.26
C SER A 71 -13.80 9.43 7.88
N LEU A 72 -13.63 10.73 8.16
CA LEU A 72 -12.38 11.27 8.67
C LEU A 72 -12.32 11.24 10.20
N LYS A 73 -11.15 10.88 10.74
CA LYS A 73 -10.90 10.79 12.19
C LYS A 73 -10.60 12.16 12.84
N PHE A 74 -11.29 13.22 12.41
CA PHE A 74 -11.12 14.59 12.93
C PHE A 74 -12.41 15.13 13.55
N ASN A 75 -12.29 16.19 14.35
CA ASN A 75 -13.47 16.86 14.91
C ASN A 75 -14.31 17.51 13.80
N ASN A 76 -15.62 17.26 13.81
CA ASN A 76 -16.59 17.84 12.87
C ASN A 76 -16.47 19.36 12.75
N SER A 77 -16.24 20.08 13.86
CA SER A 77 -16.09 21.54 13.80
C SER A 77 -14.85 21.97 13.01
N THR A 78 -13.75 21.24 13.15
CA THR A 78 -12.50 21.46 12.42
C THR A 78 -12.67 21.17 10.93
N ILE A 79 -13.34 20.07 10.57
CA ILE A 79 -13.64 19.73 9.18
C ILE A 79 -14.46 20.85 8.53
N ILE A 80 -15.54 21.30 9.19
CA ILE A 80 -16.41 22.36 8.67
C ILE A 80 -15.66 23.69 8.52
N GLU A 81 -14.79 24.05 9.48
CA GLU A 81 -13.96 25.25 9.37
C GLU A 81 -13.01 25.18 8.18
N ILE A 82 -12.34 24.04 8.00
CA ILE A 82 -11.40 23.82 6.90
C ILE A 82 -12.11 23.78 5.55
N LEU A 83 -13.30 23.18 5.45
CA LEU A 83 -14.10 23.22 4.21
C LEU A 83 -14.45 24.65 3.81
N LYS A 84 -14.76 25.53 4.76
CA LYS A 84 -14.99 26.96 4.46
C LYS A 84 -13.73 27.62 3.92
N GLU A 85 -12.58 27.35 4.53
CA GLU A 85 -11.29 27.87 4.04
C GLU A 85 -10.96 27.33 2.63
N MET A 86 -11.14 26.02 2.42
CA MET A 86 -10.89 25.34 1.15
C MET A 86 -11.74 25.92 0.02
N SER A 87 -13.01 26.27 0.30
CA SER A 87 -13.90 26.93 -0.65
C SER A 87 -13.42 28.34 -1.01
N VAL A 88 -12.93 29.11 -0.03
CA VAL A 88 -12.33 30.44 -0.28
C VAL A 88 -11.03 30.34 -1.08
N THR A 89 -10.23 29.30 -0.86
CA THR A 89 -8.99 29.03 -1.61
C THR A 89 -9.21 28.31 -2.94
N GLU A 90 -10.47 28.15 -3.37
CA GLU A 90 -10.85 27.51 -4.64
C GLU A 90 -10.31 26.08 -4.81
N LEU A 91 -10.17 25.33 -3.72
CA LEU A 91 -9.82 23.90 -3.76
C LEU A 91 -11.05 23.01 -3.90
N ILE A 92 -12.21 23.51 -3.46
CA ILE A 92 -13.49 22.80 -3.53
C ILE A 92 -14.63 23.76 -3.89
N GLU A 93 -15.70 23.17 -4.41
CA GLU A 93 -16.99 23.82 -4.63
C GLU A 93 -18.06 23.14 -3.76
N LEU A 94 -18.95 23.96 -3.20
CA LEU A 94 -20.08 23.51 -2.40
C LEU A 94 -21.38 23.72 -3.18
N GLU A 95 -22.09 22.62 -3.45
CA GLU A 95 -23.42 22.60 -4.03
C GLU A 95 -24.43 22.11 -2.98
N GLY A 96 -24.95 23.02 -2.16
CA GLY A 96 -25.69 22.64 -0.96
C GLY A 96 -24.76 21.95 0.03
N ASP A 97 -25.08 20.70 0.40
CA ASP A 97 -24.24 19.86 1.28
C ASP A 97 -23.22 19.00 0.51
N VAL A 98 -23.28 18.99 -0.83
CA VAL A 98 -22.35 18.22 -1.67
C VAL A 98 -21.05 18.99 -1.84
N VAL A 99 -19.93 18.29 -1.65
CA VAL A 99 -18.58 18.83 -1.79
C VAL A 99 -17.93 18.24 -3.03
N LYS A 100 -17.45 19.10 -3.93
CA LYS A 100 -16.75 18.69 -5.16
C LYS A 100 -15.36 19.30 -5.23
N LEU A 101 -14.42 18.59 -5.86
CA LEU A 101 -13.10 19.12 -6.16
C LEU A 101 -13.19 20.11 -7.32
N THR A 102 -12.49 21.24 -7.19
CA THR A 102 -12.13 22.07 -8.34
C THR A 102 -10.97 21.41 -9.11
N PRO A 103 -10.62 21.89 -10.32
CA PRO A 103 -9.43 21.41 -11.02
C PRO A 103 -8.13 21.55 -10.19
N THR A 104 -7.96 22.66 -9.48
CA THR A 104 -6.82 22.91 -8.59
C THR A 104 -6.83 22.00 -7.36
N GLY A 105 -8.00 21.75 -6.77
CA GLY A 105 -8.17 20.76 -5.71
C GLY A 105 -7.81 19.35 -6.15
N ARG A 106 -8.24 18.96 -7.35
CA ARG A 106 -7.92 17.65 -7.95
C ARG A 106 -6.43 17.48 -8.19
N GLU A 107 -5.76 18.49 -8.74
CA GLU A 107 -4.30 18.47 -8.92
C GLU A 107 -3.57 18.31 -7.58
N TYR A 108 -4.07 18.94 -6.52
CA TYR A 108 -3.48 18.78 -5.19
C TYR A 108 -3.75 17.38 -4.63
N ALA A 109 -4.98 16.87 -4.71
CA ALA A 109 -5.31 15.50 -4.30
C ALA A 109 -4.39 14.46 -4.97
N LEU A 110 -4.17 14.59 -6.29
CA LEU A 110 -3.27 13.72 -7.05
C LEU A 110 -1.82 13.77 -6.54
N LYS A 111 -1.33 14.91 -6.05
CA LYS A 111 0.00 15.00 -5.44
C LYS A 111 0.07 14.17 -4.17
N ILE A 112 -0.97 14.20 -3.33
CA ILE A 112 -1.04 13.42 -2.08
C ILE A 112 -1.11 11.92 -2.39
N VAL A 113 -2.00 11.52 -3.31
CA VAL A 113 -2.10 10.13 -3.79
C VAL A 113 -0.75 9.64 -4.34
N ARG A 114 -0.04 10.48 -5.11
CA ARG A 114 1.32 10.15 -5.59
C ARG A 114 2.30 9.93 -4.44
N VAL A 115 2.29 10.76 -3.41
CA VAL A 115 3.20 10.59 -2.25
C VAL A 115 2.88 9.30 -1.50
N HIS A 116 1.60 9.04 -1.24
CA HIS A 116 1.13 7.82 -0.57
C HIS A 116 1.60 6.56 -1.30
N ARG A 117 1.25 6.43 -2.59
CA ARG A 117 1.57 5.24 -3.40
C ARG A 117 3.08 5.04 -3.60
N LEU A 118 3.86 6.12 -3.66
CA LEU A 118 5.33 6.02 -3.67
C LEU A 118 5.89 5.52 -2.33
N TRP A 119 5.29 5.90 -1.20
CA TRP A 119 5.68 5.37 0.10
C TRP A 119 5.37 3.90 0.23
N GLU A 120 4.18 3.45 -0.17
CA GLU A 120 3.85 2.02 -0.19
C GLU A 120 4.84 1.26 -1.06
N LYS A 121 5.15 1.77 -2.25
CA LYS A 121 6.16 1.20 -3.15
C LYS A 121 7.53 1.11 -2.51
N TYR A 122 7.96 2.15 -1.80
CA TYR A 122 9.21 2.14 -1.05
C TYR A 122 9.21 1.11 0.07
N LEU A 123 8.15 1.08 0.89
CA LEU A 123 8.00 0.14 1.99
C LEU A 123 8.05 -1.31 1.47
N ALA A 124 7.34 -1.61 0.40
CA ALA A 124 7.30 -2.94 -0.20
C ALA A 124 8.63 -3.41 -0.80
N GLU A 125 9.44 -2.51 -1.36
CA GLU A 125 10.66 -2.90 -2.10
C GLU A 125 11.96 -2.73 -1.32
N LYS A 126 12.00 -1.76 -0.41
CA LYS A 126 13.22 -1.32 0.28
C LYS A 126 13.21 -1.66 1.78
N THR A 127 12.10 -2.16 2.29
CA THR A 127 11.98 -2.55 3.70
C THR A 127 11.54 -4.00 3.84
N GLY A 128 11.54 -4.51 5.07
CA GLY A 128 10.99 -5.82 5.41
C GLY A 128 9.67 -5.73 6.20
N PHE A 129 8.96 -4.60 6.14
CA PHE A 129 7.66 -4.46 6.79
C PHE A 129 6.62 -5.39 6.16
N ASP A 130 5.71 -5.89 6.99
CA ASP A 130 4.62 -6.73 6.53
C ASP A 130 3.67 -5.94 5.61
N LYS A 131 3.06 -6.64 4.64
CA LYS A 131 2.16 -6.02 3.67
C LYS A 131 0.97 -5.33 4.32
N THR A 132 0.50 -5.90 5.44
CA THR A 132 -0.61 -5.35 6.22
C THR A 132 -0.28 -4.02 6.90
N GLU A 133 1.01 -3.63 6.94
CA GLU A 133 1.44 -2.36 7.54
C GLU A 133 1.76 -1.28 6.50
N TRP A 134 1.77 -1.59 5.21
CA TRP A 134 2.24 -0.64 4.19
C TRP A 134 1.36 0.60 4.11
N HIS A 135 0.05 0.42 4.01
CA HIS A 135 -0.95 1.50 3.97
C HIS A 135 -0.85 2.41 5.20
N ASP A 136 -0.99 1.85 6.41
CA ASP A 136 -0.93 2.59 7.68
C ASP A 136 0.36 3.39 7.84
N ARG A 137 1.49 2.86 7.36
CA ARG A 137 2.79 3.55 7.43
C ARG A 137 2.90 4.63 6.36
N ALA A 138 2.37 4.41 5.16
CA ALA A 138 2.34 5.40 4.10
C ALA A 138 1.47 6.61 4.47
N GLU A 139 0.29 6.37 5.08
CA GLU A 139 -0.62 7.41 5.58
C GLU A 139 0.10 8.38 6.55
N HIS A 140 0.92 7.86 7.46
CA HIS A 140 1.69 8.71 8.39
C HIS A 140 2.79 9.56 7.74
N MET A 141 3.21 9.19 6.53
CA MET A 141 4.36 9.79 5.84
C MET A 141 3.96 10.70 4.68
N GLU A 142 2.78 10.52 4.08
CA GLU A 142 2.35 11.23 2.87
C GLU A 142 2.33 12.77 3.02
N HIS A 143 2.03 13.28 4.21
CA HIS A 143 1.95 14.72 4.49
C HIS A 143 3.31 15.41 4.73
N ARG A 144 4.39 14.62 4.83
CA ARG A 144 5.71 15.09 5.27
C ARG A 144 6.63 15.51 4.13
N LEU A 145 6.45 14.96 2.93
CA LEU A 145 7.34 15.22 1.81
C LEU A 145 6.91 16.47 1.03
N SER A 146 7.90 17.26 0.64
CA SER A 146 7.75 18.28 -0.40
C SER A 146 7.70 17.63 -1.80
N HIS A 147 7.25 18.40 -2.79
CA HIS A 147 7.19 17.92 -4.17
C HIS A 147 8.56 17.45 -4.70
N GLU A 148 9.63 18.16 -4.35
CA GLU A 148 10.99 17.81 -4.76
C GLU A 148 11.46 16.50 -4.12
N GLU A 149 11.20 16.31 -2.82
CA GLU A 149 11.53 15.06 -2.12
C GLU A 149 10.73 13.88 -2.67
N THR A 150 9.44 14.08 -3.01
CA THR A 150 8.62 13.05 -3.67
C THR A 150 9.19 12.65 -5.03
N ASN A 151 9.69 13.61 -5.83
CA ASN A 151 10.32 13.30 -7.12
C ASN A 151 11.64 12.55 -6.95
N GLN A 152 12.44 12.90 -5.94
CA GLN A 152 13.66 12.16 -5.60
C GLN A 152 13.35 10.72 -5.17
N LEU A 153 12.31 10.51 -4.35
CA LEU A 153 11.83 9.19 -3.98
C LEU A 153 11.41 8.37 -5.21
N ALA A 154 10.63 8.96 -6.12
CA ALA A 154 10.24 8.31 -7.37
C ALA A 154 11.46 7.87 -8.20
N VAL A 155 12.46 8.75 -8.36
CA VAL A 155 13.70 8.43 -9.10
C VAL A 155 14.47 7.30 -8.43
N GLN A 156 14.59 7.29 -7.10
CA GLN A 156 15.25 6.20 -6.36
C GLN A 156 14.55 4.85 -6.52
N LEU A 157 13.24 4.85 -6.72
CA LEU A 157 12.43 3.67 -7.02
C LEU A 157 12.43 3.28 -8.51
N GLY A 158 13.14 4.02 -9.37
CA GLY A 158 13.19 3.75 -10.81
C GLY A 158 11.98 4.28 -11.58
N ASN A 159 11.33 5.34 -11.08
CA ASN A 159 10.11 5.95 -11.64
C ASN A 159 8.98 4.93 -11.86
N PRO A 160 8.51 4.26 -10.79
CA PRO A 160 7.43 3.28 -10.89
C PRO A 160 6.13 3.96 -11.34
N VAL A 161 5.36 3.25 -12.17
CA VAL A 161 4.04 3.69 -12.66
C VAL A 161 2.88 3.04 -11.92
N TYR A 162 3.15 2.00 -11.11
CA TYR A 162 2.19 1.34 -10.24
C TYR A 162 2.80 1.11 -8.86
N ASP A 163 1.96 1.11 -7.84
CA ASP A 163 2.32 0.80 -6.47
C ASP A 163 2.37 -0.73 -6.22
N PRO A 164 2.54 -1.20 -4.97
CA PRO A 164 2.53 -2.63 -4.65
C PRO A 164 1.18 -3.33 -4.79
N HIS A 165 0.09 -2.57 -4.83
CA HIS A 165 -1.32 -2.98 -4.90
C HIS A 165 -1.84 -3.00 -6.35
N GLY A 166 -1.07 -2.45 -7.30
CA GLY A 166 -1.39 -2.41 -8.73
C GLY A 166 -2.04 -1.09 -9.14
N ASP A 167 -2.08 -0.14 -8.22
CA ASP A 167 -2.75 1.12 -8.32
C ASP A 167 -1.83 2.11 -9.06
N PRO A 168 -2.33 2.86 -10.08
CA PRO A 168 -1.49 3.71 -10.91
C PRO A 168 -0.91 4.88 -10.10
N ILE A 169 0.40 5.09 -10.14
CA ILE A 169 1.04 6.22 -9.46
C ILE A 169 0.87 7.47 -10.34
N PRO A 170 0.18 8.53 -9.90
CA PRO A 170 0.08 9.77 -10.67
C PRO A 170 1.46 10.30 -11.00
N SER A 171 1.70 10.76 -12.22
CA SER A 171 2.96 11.42 -12.60
C SER A 171 3.12 12.78 -11.91
N HIS A 172 4.29 13.41 -12.05
CA HIS A 172 4.51 14.78 -11.51
C HIS A 172 3.57 15.83 -12.13
N LEU A 173 2.98 15.54 -13.30
CA LEU A 173 1.98 16.36 -13.99
C LEU A 173 0.53 15.93 -13.68
N GLY A 174 0.33 14.92 -12.83
CA GLY A 174 -1.00 14.40 -12.49
C GLY A 174 -1.61 13.42 -13.51
N HIS A 175 -0.87 13.04 -14.56
CA HIS A 175 -1.32 11.99 -15.48
C HIS A 175 -1.26 10.60 -14.83
N MET A 176 -2.31 9.80 -15.04
CA MET A 176 -2.43 8.43 -14.57
C MET A 176 -2.14 7.45 -15.71
N ALA A 177 -1.54 6.30 -15.40
CA ALA A 177 -1.47 5.19 -16.33
C ALA A 177 -2.84 4.53 -16.46
N ASP A 178 -3.13 3.96 -17.63
CA ASP A 178 -4.35 3.18 -17.84
C ASP A 178 -4.29 1.92 -16.97
N VAL A 179 -5.44 1.59 -16.36
CA VAL A 179 -5.64 0.35 -15.62
C VAL A 179 -6.33 -0.62 -16.57
N ASN A 180 -5.57 -1.59 -17.06
CA ASN A 180 -6.11 -2.66 -17.89
C ASN A 180 -6.66 -3.77 -16.98
N GLY A 181 -7.85 -4.27 -17.28
CA GLY A 181 -8.41 -5.42 -16.60
C GLY A 181 -9.88 -5.29 -16.27
N VAL A 182 -10.45 -6.38 -15.78
CA VAL A 182 -11.85 -6.47 -15.38
C VAL A 182 -11.94 -7.11 -14.01
N SER A 183 -13.03 -6.79 -13.29
CA SER A 183 -13.29 -7.37 -11.98
C SER A 183 -13.37 -8.90 -12.09
N MET A 184 -12.65 -9.63 -11.22
CA MET A 184 -12.66 -11.09 -11.22
C MET A 184 -14.07 -11.66 -11.05
N ALA A 185 -14.93 -10.97 -10.27
CA ALA A 185 -16.33 -11.35 -10.08
C ALA A 185 -17.17 -11.35 -11.37
N SER A 186 -16.73 -10.61 -12.39
CA SER A 186 -17.39 -10.53 -13.70
C SER A 186 -16.81 -11.47 -14.75
N LEU A 187 -15.73 -12.18 -14.44
CA LEU A 187 -15.07 -13.05 -15.40
C LEU A 187 -15.89 -14.31 -15.71
N PRO A 188 -16.01 -14.70 -16.98
CA PRO A 188 -16.66 -15.94 -17.35
C PRO A 188 -15.79 -17.16 -17.00
N VAL A 189 -16.44 -18.31 -16.84
CA VAL A 189 -15.78 -19.60 -16.62
C VAL A 189 -14.82 -19.90 -17.78
N ASN A 190 -13.70 -20.55 -17.46
CA ASN A 190 -12.56 -20.85 -18.34
C ASN A 190 -11.72 -19.65 -18.75
N THR A 191 -11.96 -18.45 -18.21
CA THR A 191 -11.06 -17.31 -18.42
C THR A 191 -9.74 -17.54 -17.71
N VAL A 192 -8.64 -17.32 -18.44
CA VAL A 192 -7.29 -17.26 -17.90
C VAL A 192 -6.85 -15.80 -17.89
N GLY A 193 -6.30 -15.35 -16.76
CA GLY A 193 -5.85 -13.98 -16.63
C GLY A 193 -4.80 -13.83 -15.53
N LYS A 194 -4.26 -12.62 -15.42
CA LYS A 194 -3.27 -12.25 -14.41
C LYS A 194 -3.89 -11.22 -13.49
N ILE A 195 -3.82 -11.45 -12.17
CA ILE A 195 -4.21 -10.42 -11.19
C ILE A 195 -3.26 -9.23 -11.35
N VAL A 196 -3.80 -8.07 -11.68
CA VAL A 196 -3.01 -6.84 -11.87
C VAL A 196 -3.23 -5.82 -10.77
N HIS A 197 -4.38 -5.86 -10.09
CA HIS A 197 -4.73 -4.97 -9.00
C HIS A 197 -5.52 -5.68 -7.91
N ILE A 198 -5.26 -5.32 -6.66
CA ILE A 198 -5.97 -5.77 -5.45
C ILE A 198 -6.32 -4.53 -4.64
N GLU A 199 -7.62 -4.29 -4.44
CA GLU A 199 -8.11 -3.19 -3.59
C GLU A 199 -7.62 -3.37 -2.15
N ASP A 200 -7.07 -2.31 -1.57
CA ASP A 200 -6.61 -2.25 -0.19
C ASP A 200 -7.72 -1.87 0.81
N GLU A 201 -8.86 -1.39 0.31
CA GLU A 201 -10.03 -1.03 1.10
C GLU A 201 -11.31 -1.80 0.67
N PRO A 202 -12.13 -2.31 1.62
CA PRO A 202 -11.95 -2.22 3.07
C PRO A 202 -10.85 -3.15 3.60
N ASP A 203 -10.08 -2.67 4.58
CA ASP A 203 -8.94 -3.37 5.19
C ASP A 203 -9.22 -4.85 5.58
N VAL A 204 -10.43 -5.15 6.05
CA VAL A 204 -10.83 -6.52 6.42
C VAL A 204 -10.83 -7.46 5.21
N ILE A 205 -11.31 -7.00 4.04
CA ILE A 205 -11.32 -7.78 2.80
C ILE A 205 -9.89 -7.93 2.29
N TYR A 206 -9.10 -6.85 2.32
CA TYR A 206 -7.70 -6.89 1.90
C TYR A 206 -6.88 -7.90 2.71
N LYS A 207 -6.99 -7.86 4.04
CA LYS A 207 -6.34 -8.81 4.96
C LYS A 207 -6.78 -10.25 4.72
N GLN A 208 -8.05 -10.49 4.39
CA GLN A 208 -8.52 -11.82 4.02
C GLN A 208 -7.85 -12.32 2.74
N ILE A 209 -7.79 -11.48 1.69
CA ILE A 209 -7.12 -11.83 0.42
C ILE A 209 -5.64 -12.17 0.65
N LEU A 210 -4.95 -11.39 1.48
CA LEU A 210 -3.56 -11.64 1.84
C LEU A 210 -3.37 -12.97 2.60
N ALA A 211 -4.28 -13.30 3.52
CA ALA A 211 -4.22 -14.53 4.31
C ALA A 211 -4.42 -15.80 3.45
N GLU A 212 -5.18 -15.69 2.36
CA GLU A 212 -5.34 -16.75 1.35
C GLU A 212 -4.10 -16.88 0.44
N ASN A 213 -3.05 -16.09 0.63
CA ASN A 213 -1.87 -16.05 -0.25
C ASN A 213 -2.20 -15.72 -1.73
N ILE A 214 -3.21 -14.87 -1.95
CA ILE A 214 -3.54 -14.33 -3.27
C ILE A 214 -2.74 -13.05 -3.47
N HIS A 215 -2.07 -12.92 -4.63
CA HIS A 215 -1.12 -11.85 -4.87
C HIS A 215 -1.23 -11.27 -6.28
N ILE A 216 -0.75 -10.03 -6.44
CA ILE A 216 -0.61 -9.45 -7.77
C ILE A 216 0.43 -10.22 -8.57
N GLY A 217 0.10 -10.43 -9.84
CA GLY A 217 0.87 -11.19 -10.80
C GLY A 217 0.52 -12.68 -10.79
N SER A 218 -0.31 -13.15 -9.86
CA SER A 218 -0.80 -14.52 -9.88
C SER A 218 -1.62 -14.77 -11.15
N ILE A 219 -1.29 -15.85 -11.85
CA ILE A 219 -2.07 -16.35 -12.97
C ILE A 219 -3.24 -17.14 -12.41
N VAL A 220 -4.45 -16.77 -12.83
CA VAL A 220 -5.70 -17.36 -12.37
C VAL A 220 -6.44 -18.01 -13.54
N ARG A 221 -7.10 -19.13 -13.27
CA ARG A 221 -8.07 -19.76 -14.18
C ARG A 221 -9.41 -19.90 -13.49
N ILE A 222 -10.43 -19.21 -14.01
CA ILE A 222 -11.78 -19.24 -13.46
C ILE A 222 -12.44 -20.59 -13.77
N VAL A 223 -12.95 -21.28 -12.74
CA VAL A 223 -13.67 -22.56 -12.89
C VAL A 223 -15.15 -22.46 -12.53
N GLU A 224 -15.51 -21.50 -11.68
CA GLU A 224 -16.90 -21.21 -11.36
C GLU A 224 -17.05 -19.70 -11.13
N SER A 225 -18.10 -19.11 -11.68
CA SER A 225 -18.43 -17.69 -11.46
C SER A 225 -19.95 -17.53 -11.45
N ASN A 226 -20.50 -17.20 -10.29
CA ASN A 226 -21.93 -16.96 -10.09
C ASN A 226 -22.19 -16.02 -8.90
N ASN A 227 -23.46 -15.73 -8.64
CA ASN A 227 -23.87 -14.80 -7.58
C ASN A 227 -23.59 -15.28 -6.14
N GLN A 228 -23.16 -16.53 -5.94
CA GLN A 228 -22.86 -17.10 -4.63
C GLN A 228 -21.35 -17.20 -4.38
N ARG A 229 -20.56 -17.51 -5.40
CA ARG A 229 -19.11 -17.69 -5.28
C ARG A 229 -18.40 -17.56 -6.61
N VAL A 230 -17.12 -17.24 -6.51
CA VAL A 230 -16.12 -17.34 -7.58
C VAL A 230 -15.10 -18.39 -7.14
N VAL A 231 -14.84 -19.36 -8.01
CA VAL A 231 -13.84 -20.40 -7.79
C VAL A 231 -12.81 -20.33 -8.90
N PHE A 232 -11.53 -20.32 -8.55
CA PHE A 232 -10.44 -20.24 -9.50
C PHE A 232 -9.22 -21.02 -9.01
N TYR A 233 -8.37 -21.44 -9.95
CA TYR A 233 -7.06 -22.02 -9.65
C TYR A 233 -5.98 -20.97 -9.80
N ALA A 234 -5.03 -20.91 -8.86
CA ALA A 234 -3.83 -20.09 -8.94
C ALA A 234 -2.66 -20.80 -8.25
N GLU A 235 -1.46 -20.77 -8.83
CA GLU A 235 -0.25 -21.40 -8.25
C GLU A 235 -0.44 -22.86 -7.76
N GLY A 236 -1.33 -23.63 -8.42
CA GLY A 236 -1.63 -25.03 -8.07
C GLY A 236 -2.68 -25.23 -6.97
N GLU A 237 -3.22 -24.16 -6.41
CA GLU A 237 -4.23 -24.19 -5.34
C GLU A 237 -5.61 -23.74 -5.88
N GLU A 238 -6.69 -24.32 -5.33
CA GLU A 238 -8.06 -23.90 -5.61
C GLU A 238 -8.54 -22.90 -4.56
N PHE A 239 -9.01 -21.74 -5.02
CA PHE A 239 -9.52 -20.67 -4.16
C PHE A 239 -11.03 -20.51 -4.33
N ARG A 240 -11.72 -20.21 -3.23
CA ARG A 240 -13.17 -20.01 -3.19
C ARG A 240 -13.50 -18.71 -2.49
N LEU A 241 -13.92 -17.71 -3.26
CA LEU A 241 -14.23 -16.37 -2.75
C LEU A 241 -15.72 -16.04 -2.91
N ALA A 242 -16.26 -15.24 -1.99
CA ALA A 242 -17.53 -14.58 -2.20
C ALA A 242 -17.39 -13.52 -3.31
N PRO A 243 -18.46 -13.21 -4.09
CA PRO A 243 -18.38 -12.24 -5.18
C PRO A 243 -17.85 -10.86 -4.77
N ILE A 244 -18.15 -10.40 -3.55
CA ILE A 244 -17.66 -9.11 -3.01
C ILE A 244 -16.15 -9.11 -2.74
N VAL A 245 -15.58 -10.26 -2.35
CA VAL A 245 -14.13 -10.40 -2.17
C VAL A 245 -13.46 -10.51 -3.54
N ALA A 246 -14.04 -11.31 -4.44
CA ALA A 246 -13.56 -11.41 -5.82
C ALA A 246 -13.65 -10.07 -6.57
N SER A 247 -14.63 -9.21 -6.26
CA SER A 247 -14.73 -7.91 -6.93
C SER A 247 -13.59 -6.95 -6.59
N SER A 248 -12.88 -7.21 -5.49
CA SER A 248 -11.68 -6.48 -5.05
C SER A 248 -10.41 -6.91 -5.80
N LEU A 249 -10.53 -7.90 -6.71
CA LEU A 249 -9.44 -8.37 -7.56
C LEU A 249 -9.72 -7.95 -9.01
N THR A 250 -8.76 -7.26 -9.62
CA THR A 250 -8.82 -6.92 -11.05
C THR A 250 -7.85 -7.80 -11.82
N VAL A 251 -8.34 -8.35 -12.92
CA VAL A 251 -7.63 -9.34 -13.72
C VAL A 251 -7.51 -8.86 -15.16
N GLU A 252 -6.29 -8.87 -15.67
CA GLU A 252 -5.99 -8.70 -17.09
C GLU A 252 -6.13 -10.05 -17.78
N ILE A 253 -7.03 -10.15 -18.77
CA ILE A 253 -7.27 -11.39 -19.53
C ILE A 253 -6.06 -11.65 -20.42
N LEU A 254 -5.61 -12.91 -20.48
CA LEU A 254 -4.50 -13.33 -21.32
C LEU A 254 -5.04 -14.05 -22.58
N ASP A 255 -4.69 -13.53 -23.75
CA ASP A 255 -5.14 -14.06 -25.06
C ASP A 255 -4.48 -15.40 -25.41
N GLU A 256 -3.25 -15.61 -24.94
CA GLU A 256 -2.59 -16.90 -24.96
C GLU A 256 -2.48 -17.35 -23.49
N PRO A 257 -3.01 -18.54 -23.13
CA PRO A 257 -2.66 -19.13 -21.86
C PRO A 257 -1.17 -19.45 -21.95
N GLU A 258 -0.31 -18.52 -21.55
CA GLU A 258 1.09 -18.79 -21.19
C GLU A 258 1.02 -19.87 -20.11
N ILE A 259 1.04 -21.12 -20.57
CA ILE A 259 1.15 -22.37 -19.84
C ILE A 259 0.50 -22.24 -18.46
N VAL A 260 -0.82 -22.44 -18.39
CA VAL A 260 -1.42 -22.82 -17.11
C VAL A 260 -0.70 -24.09 -16.71
N GLU A 261 0.14 -23.90 -15.73
CA GLU A 261 1.11 -24.84 -15.21
C GLU A 261 0.30 -25.84 -14.37
N GLU A 262 -0.44 -26.73 -15.04
CA GLU A 262 -1.39 -27.67 -14.41
C GLU A 262 -0.75 -28.57 -13.35
N ASP A 263 0.59 -28.62 -13.28
CA ASP A 263 1.38 -29.40 -12.32
C ASP A 263 2.28 -28.56 -11.41
N THR A 264 2.08 -27.24 -11.32
CA THR A 264 2.94 -26.38 -10.49
C THR A 264 2.43 -26.31 -9.07
N VAL A 265 3.34 -26.54 -8.13
CA VAL A 265 3.09 -26.46 -6.69
C VAL A 265 4.16 -25.61 -6.03
N ARG A 266 3.92 -25.20 -4.79
CA ARG A 266 4.91 -24.47 -3.99
C ARG A 266 5.99 -25.40 -3.45
N LEU A 267 7.24 -24.92 -3.36
CA LEU A 267 8.36 -25.70 -2.82
C LEU A 267 8.14 -26.14 -1.37
N SER A 268 7.34 -25.40 -0.60
CA SER A 268 6.94 -25.76 0.76
C SER A 268 6.23 -27.12 0.84
N SER A 269 5.51 -27.53 -0.21
CA SER A 269 4.78 -28.80 -0.28
C SER A 269 5.60 -29.98 -0.82
N LEU A 270 6.90 -29.79 -1.08
CA LEU A 270 7.81 -30.86 -1.48
C LEU A 270 8.09 -31.80 -0.31
N ASP A 271 7.98 -33.11 -0.54
CA ASP A 271 8.30 -34.13 0.46
C ASP A 271 9.76 -34.59 0.39
N GLU A 272 10.29 -35.17 1.47
CA GLU A 272 11.73 -35.51 1.61
C GLU A 272 12.27 -36.46 0.53
N ASN A 273 11.41 -37.31 -0.04
CA ASN A 273 11.78 -38.29 -1.04
C ASN A 273 11.51 -37.83 -2.49
N GLU A 274 10.95 -36.63 -2.66
CA GLU A 274 10.59 -36.09 -3.96
C GLU A 274 11.72 -35.23 -4.54
N GLN A 275 11.78 -35.19 -5.86
CA GLN A 275 12.58 -34.22 -6.60
C GLN A 275 11.64 -33.35 -7.42
N ALA A 276 12.04 -32.11 -7.63
CA ALA A 276 11.28 -31.20 -8.45
C ALA A 276 12.20 -30.33 -9.29
N GLU A 277 11.62 -29.68 -10.30
CA GLU A 277 12.27 -28.64 -11.08
C GLU A 277 11.69 -27.28 -10.69
N ILE A 278 12.55 -26.31 -10.44
CA ILE A 278 12.12 -24.92 -10.21
C ILE A 278 11.55 -24.39 -11.53
N ILE A 279 10.29 -23.97 -11.50
CA ILE A 279 9.65 -23.32 -12.64
C ILE A 279 9.74 -21.80 -12.54
N GLY A 280 9.76 -21.28 -11.32
CA GLY A 280 9.95 -19.85 -11.09
C GLY A 280 9.94 -19.46 -9.63
N ILE A 281 9.95 -18.16 -9.40
CA ILE A 281 9.69 -17.56 -8.09
C ILE A 281 8.38 -16.80 -8.23
N SER A 282 7.46 -17.01 -7.29
CA SER A 282 6.20 -16.28 -7.22
C SER A 282 6.46 -14.77 -7.29
N LYS A 283 5.56 -14.05 -7.97
CA LYS A 283 5.60 -12.59 -8.10
C LYS A 283 5.41 -11.88 -6.75
N GLU A 284 4.97 -12.62 -5.74
CA GLU A 284 4.94 -12.18 -4.35
C GLU A 284 6.34 -11.85 -3.80
N CYS A 285 7.35 -12.63 -4.18
CA CYS A 285 8.71 -12.37 -3.77
C CYS A 285 9.26 -11.18 -4.56
N ARG A 286 9.46 -10.06 -3.89
CA ARG A 286 9.87 -8.78 -4.49
C ARG A 286 11.19 -8.28 -3.90
N GLY A 287 11.74 -7.22 -4.49
CA GLY A 287 12.84 -6.46 -3.91
C GLY A 287 14.12 -7.25 -3.63
N GLU A 288 14.66 -7.09 -2.42
CA GLU A 288 15.88 -7.76 -1.96
C GLU A 288 15.70 -9.27 -1.83
N SER A 289 14.58 -9.73 -1.27
CA SER A 289 14.29 -11.16 -1.08
C SER A 289 14.33 -11.92 -2.40
N ARG A 290 13.73 -11.37 -3.46
CA ARG A 290 13.76 -11.97 -4.80
C ARG A 290 15.17 -12.05 -5.36
N ARG A 291 15.93 -10.97 -5.27
CA ARG A 291 17.32 -10.92 -5.73
C ARG A 291 18.16 -11.96 -5.02
N ARG A 292 18.03 -12.06 -3.69
CA ARG A 292 18.71 -13.06 -2.88
C ARG A 292 18.40 -14.49 -3.32
N LEU A 293 17.14 -14.84 -3.56
CA LEU A 293 16.79 -16.18 -4.06
C LEU A 293 17.42 -16.46 -5.44
N LEU A 294 17.41 -15.49 -6.34
CA LEU A 294 18.07 -15.63 -7.64
C LEU A 294 19.59 -15.82 -7.50
N ASP A 295 20.24 -15.04 -6.64
CA ASP A 295 21.68 -15.12 -6.36
C ASP A 295 22.07 -16.47 -5.74
N LEU A 296 21.17 -17.07 -4.94
CA LEU A 296 21.32 -18.40 -4.36
C LEU A 296 21.04 -19.54 -5.35
N GLY A 297 20.64 -19.23 -6.58
CA GLY A 297 20.48 -20.21 -7.67
C GLY A 297 19.06 -20.75 -7.86
N PHE A 298 18.05 -20.17 -7.21
CA PHE A 298 16.64 -20.52 -7.43
C PHE A 298 16.13 -19.92 -8.75
N VAL A 299 16.54 -20.52 -9.87
CA VAL A 299 16.18 -20.09 -11.23
C VAL A 299 15.47 -21.20 -11.98
N LYS A 300 14.62 -20.81 -12.94
CA LYS A 300 13.85 -21.74 -13.77
C LYS A 300 14.77 -22.81 -14.41
N GLY A 301 14.32 -24.07 -14.40
CA GLY A 301 15.07 -25.21 -14.93
C GLY A 301 16.01 -25.90 -13.94
N THR A 302 16.10 -25.40 -12.71
CA THR A 302 17.05 -25.93 -11.73
C THR A 302 16.42 -27.09 -10.94
N PRO A 303 17.05 -28.27 -10.88
CA PRO A 303 16.56 -29.35 -10.04
C PRO A 303 16.74 -28.99 -8.56
N ILE A 304 15.75 -29.36 -7.75
CA ILE A 304 15.69 -29.11 -6.32
C ILE A 304 15.17 -30.35 -5.58
N LYS A 305 15.72 -30.60 -4.40
CA LYS A 305 15.25 -31.63 -3.47
C LYS A 305 15.50 -31.20 -2.03
N ILE A 306 14.81 -31.81 -1.08
CA ILE A 306 15.11 -31.63 0.33
C ILE A 306 16.42 -32.35 0.65
N ASP A 307 17.30 -31.67 1.37
CA ASP A 307 18.57 -32.21 1.88
C ASP A 307 18.43 -32.57 3.36
N LEU A 308 17.93 -31.61 4.16
CA LEU A 308 17.77 -31.77 5.61
C LEU A 308 16.48 -31.08 6.07
N VAL A 309 15.77 -31.70 7.00
CA VAL A 309 14.63 -31.08 7.70
C VAL A 309 15.03 -30.81 9.15
N SER A 310 14.80 -29.60 9.62
CA SER A 310 14.99 -29.25 11.04
C SER A 310 14.16 -30.18 11.93
N PRO A 311 14.63 -30.55 13.14
CA PRO A 311 13.82 -31.30 14.10
C PRO A 311 12.47 -30.65 14.42
N LEU A 312 12.36 -29.32 14.25
CA LEU A 312 11.13 -28.54 14.41
C LEU A 312 10.34 -28.35 13.11
N LYS A 313 10.66 -29.09 12.03
CA LYS A 313 10.09 -29.04 10.67
C LYS A 313 10.30 -27.73 9.88
N ASP A 314 10.69 -26.65 10.53
CA ASP A 314 11.05 -25.37 9.93
C ASP A 314 12.35 -24.82 10.59
N PRO A 315 13.33 -24.28 9.84
CA PRO A 315 13.45 -24.27 8.37
C PRO A 315 13.80 -25.64 7.76
N LYS A 316 13.51 -25.79 6.46
CA LYS A 316 13.95 -26.93 5.62
C LYS A 316 15.16 -26.51 4.79
N ALA A 317 16.11 -27.42 4.61
CA ALA A 317 17.28 -27.22 3.77
C ALA A 317 17.09 -27.90 2.42
N TYR A 318 17.30 -27.14 1.35
CA TYR A 318 17.12 -27.58 -0.02
C TYR A 318 18.46 -27.63 -0.74
N LEU A 319 18.71 -28.70 -1.50
CA LEU A 319 19.87 -28.79 -2.37
C LEU A 319 19.55 -28.14 -3.72
N VAL A 320 20.22 -27.03 -4.02
CA VAL A 320 20.07 -26.27 -5.27
C VAL A 320 21.43 -26.00 -5.86
N LYS A 321 21.66 -26.40 -7.11
CA LYS A 321 22.97 -26.29 -7.80
C LYS A 321 24.16 -26.80 -6.98
N GLY A 322 23.97 -27.89 -6.23
CA GLY A 322 25.02 -28.50 -5.40
C GLY A 322 25.32 -27.74 -4.10
N THR A 323 24.53 -26.74 -3.75
CA THR A 323 24.64 -25.99 -2.48
C THR A 323 23.39 -26.23 -1.63
N THR A 324 23.57 -26.47 -0.33
CA THR A 324 22.48 -26.63 0.63
C THR A 324 22.06 -25.27 1.17
N ILE A 325 20.81 -24.88 0.92
CA ILE A 325 20.23 -23.60 1.35
C ILE A 325 19.07 -23.86 2.29
N ALA A 326 19.16 -23.34 3.53
CA ALA A 326 18.05 -23.36 4.48
C ALA A 326 17.05 -22.24 4.18
N LEU A 327 15.80 -22.61 3.95
CA LEU A 327 14.67 -21.70 3.78
C LEU A 327 13.61 -21.99 4.84
N ARG A 328 13.02 -20.92 5.37
CA ARG A 328 11.80 -21.03 6.16
C ARG A 328 10.61 -21.31 5.26
N GLU A 329 9.54 -21.84 5.84
CA GLU A 329 8.30 -22.18 5.13
C GLU A 329 7.74 -20.98 4.34
N ASP A 330 7.78 -19.76 4.90
CA ASP A 330 7.32 -18.51 4.26
C ASP A 330 8.20 -18.04 3.08
N GLN A 331 9.42 -18.58 2.96
CA GLN A 331 10.31 -18.33 1.84
C GLN A 331 10.19 -19.45 0.80
N ALA A 332 10.04 -20.70 1.25
CA ALA A 332 9.82 -21.85 0.38
C ALA A 332 8.48 -21.75 -0.35
N SER A 333 7.41 -21.24 0.29
CA SER A 333 6.10 -21.03 -0.33
C SER A 333 6.15 -20.10 -1.56
N LYS A 334 7.18 -19.25 -1.65
CA LYS A 334 7.38 -18.29 -2.75
C LYS A 334 8.11 -18.87 -3.95
N ILE A 335 8.53 -20.12 -3.91
CA ILE A 335 9.23 -20.80 -5.02
C ILE A 335 8.26 -21.78 -5.66
N LEU A 336 8.09 -21.67 -6.96
CA LEU A 336 7.19 -22.50 -7.77
C LEU A 336 7.99 -23.65 -8.38
N ILE A 337 7.49 -24.87 -8.22
CA ILE A 337 8.15 -26.09 -8.65
C ILE A 337 7.19 -27.01 -9.41
N LYS A 338 7.75 -27.87 -10.26
CA LYS A 338 7.07 -29.01 -10.85
C LYS A 338 7.66 -30.28 -10.28
N LYS A 339 6.86 -31.08 -9.57
CA LYS A 339 7.31 -32.35 -8.98
C LYS A 339 7.62 -33.35 -10.10
N HIS A 340 8.71 -34.08 -9.96
CA HIS A 340 9.00 -35.25 -10.78
C HIS A 340 8.35 -36.45 -10.09
N GLY A 341 7.42 -37.11 -10.79
CA GLY A 341 6.72 -38.30 -10.29
C GLY A 341 7.59 -39.53 -10.16
#